data_AF-A0A0A8F0R3-F1
#
_entry.id   AF-A0A0A8F0R3-F1
#
_cell.length_a   1.000
_cell.length_b   1.000
_cell.length_c   1.000
_cell.angle_alpha   90.00
_cell.angle_beta   90.00
_cell.angle_gamma   90.00
#
_symmetry.space_group_name_H-M   'P 1'
#
loop_
_entity.id
_entity.type
_entity.pdbx_description
1 polymer ?
#
loop_
_entity_poly.entity_id
_entity_poly.type
_entity_poly.pdbx_seq_one_letter_code
_entity_poly.pdbx_strand_id
1 'polypeptide(L)'
;MFGGRWAEQTLDIVTAMPSRGDTVVGNDVWFGYRATVMPGVRIGDGPIIAAGAMVTTDVPPYTIVGRNPARPIRQRFADADIERLLRAAWWDWPADLVTEHARTIMAGTPADIERIATEHGLDKPL
;
A
#
# COMPACT_ATOMS: atom_id res chain seq x y z
N MET A 1 -20.33 -23.87 5.75
CA MET A 1 -20.11 -24.64 6.98
C MET A 1 -21.42 -25.28 7.39
N PHE A 2 -21.40 -26.51 7.88
CA PHE A 2 -22.62 -27.25 8.24
C PHE A 2 -23.00 -26.95 9.70
N GLY A 3 -24.29 -27.03 10.05
CA GLY A 3 -24.75 -26.85 11.44
C GLY A 3 -24.71 -28.15 12.27
N GLY A 4 -25.20 -28.06 13.50
CA GLY A 4 -25.38 -29.21 14.40
C GLY A 4 -24.08 -29.93 14.75
N ARG A 5 -24.10 -31.26 14.74
CA ARG A 5 -22.98 -32.12 15.14
C ARG A 5 -21.68 -31.82 14.40
N TRP A 6 -21.75 -31.41 13.13
CA TRP A 6 -20.54 -31.02 12.40
C TRP A 6 -19.87 -29.82 13.06
N ALA A 7 -20.63 -28.75 13.36
CA ALA A 7 -20.09 -27.56 14.01
C ALA A 7 -19.54 -27.89 15.41
N GLU A 8 -20.28 -28.70 16.18
CA GLU A 8 -19.84 -29.17 17.51
C GLU A 8 -18.51 -29.95 17.46
N GLN A 9 -18.24 -30.66 16.37
CA GLN A 9 -17.04 -31.52 16.22
C GLN A 9 -15.88 -30.86 15.45
N THR A 10 -16.07 -29.69 14.85
CA THR A 10 -15.04 -29.06 14.01
C THR A 10 -14.73 -27.60 14.34
N LEU A 11 -15.48 -26.96 15.25
CA LEU A 11 -15.29 -25.54 15.58
C LEU A 11 -13.92 -25.27 16.22
N ASP A 12 -13.42 -26.19 17.03
CA ASP A 12 -12.08 -26.17 17.60
C ASP A 12 -11.00 -26.15 16.51
N ILE A 13 -11.13 -26.98 15.47
CA ILE A 13 -10.21 -27.01 14.33
C ILE A 13 -10.26 -25.68 13.57
N VAL A 14 -11.46 -25.18 13.27
CA VAL A 14 -11.66 -23.94 12.48
C VAL A 14 -11.10 -22.73 13.23
N THR A 15 -11.30 -22.64 14.55
CA THR A 15 -10.82 -21.53 15.37
C THR A 15 -9.33 -21.62 15.69
N ALA A 16 -8.76 -22.82 15.69
CA ALA A 16 -7.31 -23.03 15.83
C ALA A 16 -6.53 -22.84 14.52
N MET A 17 -7.20 -22.62 13.38
CA MET A 17 -6.51 -22.40 12.11
C MET A 17 -5.60 -21.16 12.18
N PRO A 18 -4.31 -21.28 11.82
CA PRO A 18 -3.40 -20.15 11.85
C PRO A 18 -3.84 -19.09 10.84
N SER A 19 -4.12 -17.88 11.34
CA SER A 19 -4.31 -16.71 10.50
C SER A 19 -3.00 -16.31 9.85
N ARG A 20 -3.04 -15.84 8.60
CA ARG A 20 -1.90 -15.21 7.93
C ARG A 20 -1.64 -13.78 8.42
N GLY A 21 -2.46 -13.29 9.36
CA GLY A 21 -2.48 -11.90 9.81
C GLY A 21 -3.27 -11.00 8.87
N ASP A 22 -3.29 -9.70 9.21
CA ASP A 22 -3.97 -8.70 8.42
C ASP A 22 -3.30 -8.51 7.06
N THR A 23 -4.10 -8.37 6.02
CA THR A 23 -3.64 -7.76 4.77
C THR A 23 -3.62 -6.25 4.97
N VAL A 24 -2.44 -5.63 4.90
CA VAL A 24 -2.27 -4.20 5.14
C VAL A 24 -1.92 -3.50 3.84
N VAL A 25 -2.65 -2.43 3.54
CA VAL A 25 -2.45 -1.60 2.36
C VAL A 25 -2.09 -0.20 2.82
N GLY A 26 -0.96 0.33 2.32
CA GLY A 26 -0.54 1.71 2.55
C GLY A 26 -1.40 2.72 1.80
N ASN A 27 -0.88 3.94 1.70
CA ASN A 27 -1.53 5.09 1.09
C ASN A 27 -1.12 5.24 -0.38
N ASP A 28 -1.92 5.99 -1.17
CA ASP A 28 -1.67 6.21 -2.61
C ASP A 28 -1.49 4.91 -3.44
N VAL A 29 -2.16 3.82 -3.04
CA VAL A 29 -2.07 2.55 -3.76
C VAL A 29 -3.07 2.49 -4.90
N TRP A 30 -2.59 2.22 -6.11
CA TRP A 30 -3.47 2.01 -7.27
C TRP A 30 -3.63 0.52 -7.58
N PHE A 31 -4.85 0.00 -7.41
CA PHE A 31 -5.24 -1.33 -7.89
C PHE A 31 -5.85 -1.30 -9.28
N GLY A 32 -5.23 -2.04 -10.20
CA GLY A 32 -5.80 -2.36 -11.49
C GLY A 32 -6.97 -3.34 -11.35
N TYR A 33 -7.87 -3.29 -12.33
CA TYR A 33 -9.06 -4.13 -12.36
C TYR A 33 -8.71 -5.63 -12.19
N ARG A 34 -9.44 -6.32 -11.29
CA ARG A 34 -9.27 -7.74 -10.98
C ARG A 34 -7.89 -8.14 -10.43
N ALA A 35 -7.14 -7.21 -9.86
CA ALA A 35 -6.03 -7.58 -8.98
C ALA A 35 -6.55 -8.41 -7.78
N THR A 36 -5.80 -9.42 -7.38
CA THR A 36 -6.09 -10.28 -6.23
C THR A 36 -4.91 -10.24 -5.27
N VAL A 37 -5.17 -10.02 -3.97
CA VAL A 37 -4.15 -9.97 -2.92
C VAL A 37 -4.36 -11.15 -1.98
N MET A 38 -3.30 -11.92 -1.74
CA MET A 38 -3.36 -13.05 -0.83
C MET A 38 -3.39 -12.60 0.64
N PRO A 39 -4.01 -13.38 1.55
CA PRO A 39 -4.07 -13.04 2.97
C PRO A 39 -2.68 -12.83 3.59
N GLY A 40 -2.55 -11.80 4.43
CA GLY A 40 -1.32 -11.48 5.17
C GLY A 40 -0.26 -10.68 4.39
N VAL A 41 -0.53 -10.34 3.13
CA VAL A 41 0.37 -9.49 2.32
C VAL A 41 0.34 -8.04 2.84
N ARG A 42 1.52 -7.42 2.90
CA ARG A 42 1.71 -6.00 3.16
C ARG A 42 2.09 -5.25 1.88
N ILE A 43 1.32 -4.22 1.55
CA ILE A 43 1.55 -3.35 0.39
C ILE A 43 1.97 -1.98 0.93
N GLY A 44 3.16 -1.50 0.56
CA GLY A 44 3.67 -0.18 0.97
C GLY A 44 2.90 1.00 0.38
N ASP A 45 3.40 2.22 0.59
CA ASP A 45 2.78 3.45 0.07
C ASP A 45 3.19 3.75 -1.38
N GLY A 46 2.22 4.09 -2.23
CA GLY A 46 2.47 4.43 -3.63
C GLY A 46 2.62 3.29 -4.67
N PRO A 47 2.51 1.98 -4.39
CA PRO A 47 2.52 0.95 -5.42
C PRO A 47 1.42 1.09 -6.47
N ILE A 48 1.71 0.54 -7.65
CA ILE A 48 0.72 0.28 -8.69
C ILE A 48 0.64 -1.24 -8.89
N ILE A 49 -0.53 -1.80 -8.63
CA ILE A 49 -0.83 -3.22 -8.83
C ILE A 49 -1.53 -3.36 -10.18
N ALA A 50 -0.88 -3.96 -11.17
CA ALA A 50 -1.44 -4.09 -12.51
C ALA A 50 -2.75 -4.89 -12.52
N ALA A 51 -3.59 -4.64 -13.54
CA ALA A 51 -4.82 -5.38 -13.74
C ALA A 51 -4.56 -6.90 -13.84
N GLY A 52 -5.40 -7.69 -13.18
CA GLY A 52 -5.29 -9.16 -13.14
C GLY A 52 -4.08 -9.72 -12.37
N ALA A 53 -3.32 -8.89 -11.63
CA ALA A 53 -2.18 -9.37 -10.87
C ALA A 53 -2.59 -10.26 -9.69
N MET A 54 -1.79 -11.28 -9.37
CA MET A 54 -1.97 -12.14 -8.18
C MET A 54 -0.84 -11.87 -7.18
N VAL A 55 -1.09 -11.00 -6.21
CA VAL A 55 -0.10 -10.56 -5.23
C VAL A 55 0.02 -11.60 -4.12
N THR A 56 1.11 -12.38 -4.15
CA THR A 56 1.37 -13.48 -3.21
C THR A 56 2.41 -13.15 -2.14
N THR A 57 3.07 -11.99 -2.24
CA THR A 57 4.15 -11.54 -1.35
C THR A 57 4.06 -10.02 -1.19
N ASP A 58 4.71 -9.49 -0.16
CA ASP A 58 4.75 -8.06 0.14
C ASP A 58 5.25 -7.23 -1.05
N VAL A 59 4.69 -6.02 -1.17
CA VAL A 59 4.98 -5.08 -2.27
C VAL A 59 5.69 -3.86 -1.70
N PRO A 60 6.94 -3.57 -2.09
CA PRO A 60 7.66 -2.40 -1.62
C PRO A 60 6.99 -1.09 -2.05
N PRO A 61 7.15 0.01 -1.27
CA PRO A 61 6.64 1.33 -1.64
C PRO A 61 7.01 1.73 -3.08
N TYR A 62 6.12 2.48 -3.73
CA TYR A 62 6.30 3.04 -5.07
C TYR A 62 6.70 2.02 -6.16
N THR A 63 6.48 0.73 -5.94
CA THR A 63 6.81 -0.32 -6.90
C THR A 63 5.61 -0.67 -7.77
N ILE A 64 5.83 -0.81 -9.08
CA ILE A 64 4.83 -1.32 -10.01
C ILE A 64 4.99 -2.84 -10.08
N VAL A 65 3.94 -3.58 -9.74
CA VAL A 65 3.92 -5.05 -9.81
C VAL A 65 2.82 -5.53 -10.75
N GLY A 66 3.01 -6.69 -11.37
CA GLY A 66 1.99 -7.33 -12.20
C GLY A 66 2.29 -8.80 -12.47
N ARG A 67 1.44 -9.47 -13.25
CA ARG A 67 1.46 -10.93 -13.56
C ARG A 67 0.83 -11.81 -12.47
N ASN A 68 0.72 -13.10 -12.76
CA ASN A 68 0.27 -14.15 -11.85
C ASN A 68 1.29 -15.31 -11.84
N PRO A 69 2.11 -15.48 -10.77
CA PRO A 69 2.17 -14.64 -9.57
C PRO A 69 2.78 -13.25 -9.86
N ALA A 70 2.43 -12.25 -9.06
CA ALA A 70 2.89 -10.88 -9.24
C ALA A 70 4.40 -10.78 -9.04
N ARG A 71 5.05 -9.96 -9.87
CA ARG A 71 6.49 -9.67 -9.82
C ARG A 71 6.72 -8.16 -10.00
N PRO A 72 7.78 -7.60 -9.38
CA PRO A 72 8.22 -6.24 -9.68
C PRO A 72 8.48 -6.07 -11.17
N ILE A 73 7.94 -4.99 -11.74
CA ILE A 73 8.18 -4.56 -13.12
C ILE A 73 9.24 -3.47 -13.11
N ARG A 74 9.02 -2.42 -12.31
CA ARG A 74 9.95 -1.31 -12.05
C ARG A 74 9.47 -0.48 -10.86
N GLN A 75 10.31 0.41 -10.35
CA GLN A 75 9.89 1.47 -9.44
C GLN A 75 9.27 2.66 -10.20
N ARG A 76 8.40 3.42 -9.53
CA ARG A 76 7.83 4.68 -10.05
C ARG A 76 8.89 5.79 -10.10
N PHE A 77 9.79 5.81 -9.12
CA PHE A 77 10.82 6.85 -8.92
C PHE A 77 12.17 6.23 -8.53
N ALA A 78 13.23 7.03 -8.47
CA ALA A 78 14.51 6.63 -7.91
C ALA A 78 14.43 6.50 -6.38
N ASP A 79 15.32 5.72 -5.76
CA ASP A 79 15.28 5.45 -4.32
C ASP A 79 15.29 6.73 -3.47
N ALA A 80 16.10 7.73 -3.85
CA ALA A 80 16.14 9.02 -3.16
C ALA A 80 14.78 9.76 -3.22
N ASP A 81 14.07 9.67 -4.33
CA ASP A 81 12.75 10.30 -4.47
C ASP A 81 11.66 9.52 -3.70
N ILE A 82 11.79 8.19 -3.63
CA ILE A 82 10.92 7.36 -2.80
C ILE A 82 11.09 7.75 -1.33
N GLU A 83 12.32 7.92 -0.88
CA GLU A 83 12.64 8.36 0.48
C GLU A 83 12.00 9.72 0.79
N ARG A 84 12.16 10.72 -0.09
CA ARG A 84 11.51 12.04 0.02
C ARG A 84 10.01 11.93 0.24
N LEU A 85 9.35 11.13 -0.60
CA LEU A 85 7.89 10.98 -0.55
C LEU A 85 7.41 10.26 0.70
N LEU A 86 8.13 9.24 1.17
CA LEU A 86 7.80 8.50 2.39
C LEU A 86 7.97 9.37 3.64
N ARG A 87 9.00 10.22 3.67
CA ARG A 87 9.20 11.21 4.73
C ARG A 87 8.13 12.30 4.71
N ALA A 88 7.82 12.81 3.52
CA ALA A 88 6.81 13.83 3.34
C ALA A 88 5.41 13.31 3.73
N ALA A 89 5.08 12.05 3.40
CA ALA A 89 3.83 11.39 3.78
C ALA A 89 2.59 12.29 3.61
N TRP A 90 2.43 12.86 2.41
CA TRP A 90 1.43 13.91 2.16
C TRP A 90 -0.02 13.52 2.48
N TRP A 91 -0.31 12.22 2.49
CA TRP A 91 -1.60 11.66 2.89
C TRP A 91 -1.93 11.88 4.39
N ASP A 92 -0.93 12.17 5.23
CA ASP A 92 -1.11 12.46 6.66
C ASP A 92 -1.18 13.97 6.97
N TRP A 93 -1.04 14.84 5.96
CA TRP A 93 -1.13 16.28 6.15
C TRP A 93 -2.56 16.74 6.47
N PRO A 94 -2.74 17.94 7.07
CA PRO A 94 -4.06 18.55 7.18
C PRO A 94 -4.74 18.67 5.81
N ALA A 95 -6.04 18.35 5.74
CA ALA A 95 -6.78 18.31 4.47
C ALA A 95 -6.76 19.65 3.71
N ASP A 96 -6.76 20.77 4.42
CA ASP A 96 -6.67 22.11 3.81
C ASP A 96 -5.32 22.31 3.10
N LEU A 97 -4.23 21.84 3.71
CA LEU A 97 -2.88 21.91 3.12
C LEU A 97 -2.76 20.99 1.89
N VAL A 98 -3.34 19.79 1.96
CA VAL A 98 -3.43 18.89 0.79
C VAL A 98 -4.22 19.55 -0.34
N THR A 99 -5.32 20.22 -0.01
CA THR A 99 -6.17 20.90 -1.00
C THR A 99 -5.45 22.08 -1.64
N GLU A 100 -4.77 22.90 -0.86
CA GLU A 100 -3.95 24.02 -1.32
C GLU A 100 -2.86 23.57 -2.30
N HIS A 101 -2.19 22.45 -1.99
CA HIS A 101 -1.07 21.93 -2.77
C HIS A 101 -1.42 20.77 -3.71
N ALA A 102 -2.71 20.52 -3.97
CA ALA A 102 -3.16 19.38 -4.78
C ALA A 102 -2.49 19.34 -6.17
N ARG A 103 -2.27 20.51 -6.80
CA ARG A 103 -1.58 20.57 -8.10
C ARG A 103 -0.14 20.06 -8.03
N THR A 104 0.57 20.40 -6.96
CA THR A 104 1.94 19.93 -6.73
C THR A 104 1.96 18.43 -6.45
N ILE A 105 1.03 17.93 -5.64
CA ILE A 105 0.92 16.50 -5.33
C ILE A 105 0.63 15.69 -6.61
N MET A 106 -0.24 16.19 -7.49
CA MET A 106 -0.67 15.46 -8.69
C MET A 106 0.30 15.58 -9.87
N ALA A 107 1.01 16.69 -10.02
CA ALA A 107 1.79 17.00 -11.23
C ALA A 107 3.20 17.57 -10.97
N GLY A 108 3.55 17.83 -9.71
CA GLY A 108 4.88 18.29 -9.32
C GLY A 108 5.88 17.15 -9.17
N THR A 109 7.03 17.47 -8.57
CA THR A 109 8.10 16.51 -8.31
C THR A 109 8.13 16.07 -6.84
N PRO A 110 8.75 14.91 -6.53
CA PRO A 110 9.03 14.50 -5.15
C PRO A 110 9.74 15.57 -4.30
N ALA A 111 10.67 16.32 -4.91
CA ALA A 111 11.37 17.41 -4.24
C ALA A 111 10.46 18.61 -3.93
N ASP A 112 9.47 18.91 -4.78
CA ASP A 112 8.49 19.96 -4.49
C ASP A 112 7.61 19.60 -3.29
N ILE A 113 7.22 18.33 -3.19
CA ILE A 113 6.42 17.80 -2.08
C ILE A 113 7.24 17.79 -0.78
N GLU A 114 8.50 17.36 -0.82
CA GLU A 114 9.44 17.42 0.31
C GLU A 114 9.62 18.85 0.83
N ARG A 115 9.76 19.82 -0.09
CA ARG A 115 9.90 21.24 0.28
C ARG A 115 8.69 21.73 1.07
N ILE A 116 7.48 21.41 0.63
CA ILE A 116 6.24 21.75 1.36
C ILE A 116 6.24 21.09 2.74
N ALA A 117 6.59 19.80 2.83
CA ALA A 117 6.66 19.10 4.11
C ALA A 117 7.61 19.80 5.09
N THR A 118 8.78 20.21 4.59
CA THR A 118 9.82 20.90 5.38
C THR A 118 9.36 22.29 5.81
N GLU A 119 8.79 23.07 4.90
CA GLU A 119 8.27 24.43 5.18
C GLU A 119 7.18 24.42 6.27
N HIS A 120 6.41 23.33 6.36
CA HIS A 120 5.34 23.15 7.34
C HIS A 120 5.74 22.29 8.56
N GLY A 121 6.98 21.80 8.64
CA GLY A 121 7.47 20.97 9.75
C GLY A 121 6.79 19.60 9.86
N LEU A 122 6.37 19.01 8.74
CA LEU A 122 5.61 17.75 8.65
C LEU A 122 6.47 16.54 8.25
N ASP A 123 7.79 16.73 8.13
CA ASP A 123 8.72 15.69 7.71
C ASP A 123 8.86 14.57 8.76
N LYS A 124 8.62 13.33 8.36
CA LYS A 124 8.68 12.16 9.25
C LYS A 124 10.08 11.56 9.33
N PRO A 125 10.49 11.05 10.51
CA PRO A 125 11.66 10.18 10.58
C PRO A 125 11.38 8.88 9.81
N LEU A 126 12.41 8.33 9.17
CA LEU A 126 12.39 7.02 8.53
C LEU A 126 12.50 5.89 9.56
#